data_AF-A0A183D7V6-F1
#
_entry.id   AF-A0A183D7V6-F1
#
_cell.length_a   1.000
_cell.length_b   1.000
_cell.length_c   1.000
_cell.angle_alpha   90.00
_cell.angle_beta   90.00
_cell.angle_gamma   90.00
#
_symmetry.space_group_name_H-M   'P 1'
#
loop_
_entity.id
_entity.type
_entity.pdbx_description
1 polymer ?
#
loop_
_entity_poly.entity_id
_entity_poly.type
_entity_poly.pdbx_seq_one_letter_code
_entity_poly.pdbx_strand_id
1 'polypeptide(L)'
;LQIPFSRSEIHLTDSLENICEKSSEWTAVVHATTGKGVYARRASLNLKQVPDRPTIHQLAEACSDFLDTYEDELVSFARHEHKEPVREFCHERIS
;
A
#
# COMPACT_ATOMS: atom_id res chain seq x y z
N LEU A 1 17.46 21.56 -20.76
CA LEU A 1 18.01 20.73 -19.67
C LEU A 1 16.83 20.15 -18.89
N GLN A 2 16.37 18.96 -19.29
CA GLN A 2 15.30 18.26 -18.61
C GLN A 2 15.97 17.48 -17.48
N ILE A 3 15.74 17.90 -16.25
CA ILE A 3 16.26 17.21 -15.06
C ILE A 3 15.69 15.79 -15.13
N PRO A 4 16.50 14.73 -15.26
CA PRO A 4 15.94 13.40 -15.25
C PRO A 4 15.40 13.20 -13.84
N PHE A 5 14.10 12.94 -13.75
CA PHE A 5 13.37 12.60 -12.54
C PHE A 5 13.80 11.19 -12.05
N SER A 6 15.10 10.92 -12.01
CA SER A 6 15.63 9.77 -11.32
C SER A 6 15.52 10.10 -9.84
N ARG A 7 14.36 9.80 -9.23
CA ARG A 7 14.36 9.57 -7.78
C ARG A 7 15.51 8.61 -7.52
N SER A 8 16.47 8.99 -6.66
CA SER A 8 17.52 8.07 -6.29
C SER A 8 16.86 6.81 -5.72
N GLU A 9 17.46 5.65 -5.97
CA GLU A 9 16.98 4.35 -5.48
C GLU A 9 16.63 4.42 -3.99
N ILE A 10 17.53 5.03 -3.22
CA ILE A 10 17.36 5.32 -1.78
C ILE A 10 16.07 6.09 -1.51
N HIS A 11 15.80 7.17 -2.26
CA HIS A 11 14.57 7.95 -2.07
C HIS A 11 13.30 7.14 -2.40
N LEU A 12 13.37 6.20 -3.35
CA LEU A 12 12.25 5.31 -3.65
C LEU A 12 12.02 4.31 -2.51
N THR A 13 13.07 3.64 -2.05
CA THR A 13 13.02 2.73 -0.88
C THR A 13 12.48 3.45 0.36
N ASP A 14 13.05 4.59 0.74
CA ASP A 14 12.59 5.38 1.89
C ASP A 14 11.10 5.77 1.77
N SER A 15 10.66 6.07 0.55
CA SER A 15 9.26 6.40 0.29
C SER A 15 8.34 5.19 0.48
N LEU A 16 8.76 4.00 0.04
CA LEU A 16 7.99 2.76 0.15
C LEU A 16 7.88 2.32 1.62
N GLU A 17 8.97 2.38 2.38
CA GLU A 17 8.97 2.09 3.82
C GLU A 17 8.01 3.01 4.58
N ASN A 18 8.08 4.32 4.35
CA ASN A 18 7.19 5.30 4.96
C ASN A 18 5.71 5.12 4.56
N ILE A 19 5.44 4.57 3.36
CA ILE A 19 4.08 4.19 2.98
C ILE A 19 3.59 3.02 3.84
N CYS A 20 4.41 1.99 4.03
CA CYS A 20 4.05 0.86 4.89
C CYS A 20 3.90 1.28 6.35
N GLU A 21 4.75 2.17 6.87
CA GLU A 21 4.59 2.73 8.23
C GLU A 21 3.22 3.43 8.37
N LYS A 22 2.87 4.30 7.43
CA LYS A 22 1.58 5.03 7.44
C LYS A 22 0.36 4.13 7.24
N SER A 23 0.54 2.96 6.64
CA SER A 23 -0.54 2.00 6.49
C SER A 23 -1.02 1.43 7.84
N SER A 24 -0.21 1.57 8.91
CA SER A 24 -0.64 1.34 10.30
C SER A 24 -1.75 2.28 10.77
N GLU A 25 -1.99 3.41 10.10
CA GLU A 25 -3.13 4.28 10.41
C GLU A 25 -4.47 3.73 9.90
N TRP A 26 -4.44 2.65 9.13
CA TRP A 26 -5.61 2.03 8.53
C TRP A 26 -6.01 0.77 9.30
N THR A 27 -7.29 0.42 9.21
CA THR A 27 -7.82 -0.80 9.80
C THR A 27 -8.90 -1.39 8.91
N ALA A 28 -9.05 -2.71 8.96
CA ALA A 28 -10.11 -3.42 8.27
C ALA A 28 -11.45 -3.15 8.98
N VAL A 29 -12.46 -2.76 8.21
CA VAL A 29 -13.84 -2.52 8.66
C VAL A 29 -14.82 -3.18 7.70
N VAL A 30 -16.05 -3.39 8.16
CA VAL A 30 -17.13 -3.84 7.28
C VAL A 30 -17.92 -2.62 6.81
N HIS A 31 -17.98 -2.43 5.49
CA HIS A 31 -18.74 -1.34 4.89
C HIS A 31 -20.25 -1.54 5.14
N ALA A 32 -20.87 -0.60 5.83
CA ALA A 32 -22.24 -0.74 6.35
C ALA A 32 -23.29 -1.00 5.26
N THR A 33 -23.12 -0.44 4.06
CA THR A 33 -24.09 -0.57 2.96
C THR A 33 -23.93 -1.85 2.15
N THR A 34 -22.69 -2.35 2.02
CA THR A 34 -22.39 -3.47 1.09
C THR A 34 -22.02 -4.77 1.82
N GLY A 35 -21.77 -4.70 3.13
CA GLY A 35 -21.29 -5.84 3.92
C GLY A 35 -19.86 -6.29 3.59
N LYS A 36 -19.14 -5.57 2.71
CA LYS A 36 -17.79 -5.96 2.27
C LYS A 36 -16.73 -5.45 3.25
N GLY A 37 -15.67 -6.24 3.43
CA GLY A 37 -14.45 -5.79 4.13
C GLY A 37 -13.72 -4.72 3.31
N VAL A 38 -13.41 -3.59 3.94
CA VAL A 38 -12.67 -2.47 3.35
C VAL A 38 -11.67 -1.93 4.36
N TYR A 39 -10.61 -1.27 3.92
CA TYR A 39 -9.73 -0.53 4.82
C TYR A 39 -10.20 0.91 4.96
N ALA A 40 -10.23 1.40 6.19
CA ALA A 40 -10.54 2.78 6.51
C ALA A 40 -9.51 3.34 7.49
N ARG A 41 -9.23 4.65 7.37
CA ARG A 41 -8.32 5.32 8.29
C ARG A 41 -8.94 5.37 9.68
N ARG A 42 -8.21 4.93 10.70
CA ARG A 42 -8.68 4.84 12.10
C ARG A 42 -9.24 6.18 12.60
N ALA A 43 -8.62 7.30 12.25
CA ALA A 43 -9.05 8.64 12.64
C ALA A 43 -10.44 9.04 12.10
N SER A 44 -10.93 8.36 11.05
CA SER A 44 -12.25 8.63 10.45
C SER A 44 -13.36 7.73 11.00
N LEU A 45 -13.02 6.77 11.86
CA LEU A 45 -13.95 5.77 12.34
C LEU A 45 -14.53 6.15 13.70
N ASN A 46 -15.82 5.89 13.88
CA ASN A 46 -16.41 5.86 15.22
C ASN A 46 -16.00 4.56 15.92
N LEU A 47 -15.90 4.57 17.26
CA LEU A 47 -15.50 3.40 18.07
C LEU A 47 -16.27 2.11 17.77
N LYS A 48 -17.50 2.20 17.26
CA LYS A 48 -18.36 1.05 16.90
C LYS A 48 -18.04 0.40 15.55
N GLN A 49 -17.22 1.03 14.72
CA GLN A 49 -16.90 0.58 13.35
C GLN A 49 -15.61 -0.22 13.28
N VAL A 50 -14.80 -0.20 14.33
CA VAL A 50 -13.55 -0.98 14.42
C VAL A 50 -13.90 -2.37 14.96
N PRO A 51 -13.66 -3.45 14.22
CA PRO A 51 -13.86 -4.81 14.73
C PRO A 51 -12.87 -5.10 15.87
N ASP A 52 -13.34 -5.79 16.93
CA ASP A 52 -12.47 -6.25 18.03
C ASP A 52 -11.39 -7.25 17.56
N ARG A 53 -11.67 -7.99 16.48
CA ARG A 53 -10.72 -8.85 15.79
C ARG A 53 -10.83 -8.64 14.29
N PRO A 54 -9.83 -8.03 13.63
CA PRO A 54 -9.84 -7.95 12.18
C PRO A 54 -9.69 -9.37 11.60
N THR A 55 -10.63 -9.78 10.75
CA THR A 55 -10.58 -11.05 9.99
C THR A 55 -9.71 -10.95 8.73
N ILE A 56 -9.16 -9.77 8.46
CA ILE A 56 -8.28 -9.45 7.33
C ILE A 56 -6.93 -9.06 7.94
N HIS A 57 -5.82 -9.40 7.28
CA HIS A 57 -4.48 -8.94 7.67
C HIS A 57 -4.49 -7.44 7.96
N GLN A 58 -3.72 -7.01 8.96
CA GLN A 58 -3.54 -5.58 9.13
C GLN A 58 -2.82 -5.03 7.90
N LEU A 59 -3.27 -3.88 7.39
CA LEU A 59 -2.71 -3.32 6.15
C LEU A 59 -1.19 -3.10 6.26
N ALA A 60 -0.70 -2.77 7.46
CA ALA A 60 0.72 -2.66 7.77
C ALA A 60 1.49 -3.96 7.54
N GLU A 61 1.03 -5.07 8.09
CA GLU A 61 1.67 -6.37 7.92
C GLU A 61 1.69 -6.76 6.45
N ALA A 62 0.55 -6.64 5.76
CA ALA A 62 0.46 -6.96 4.33
C ALA A 62 1.35 -6.05 3.46
N CYS A 63 1.53 -4.78 3.83
CA CYS A 63 2.42 -3.87 3.13
C CYS A 63 3.88 -4.26 3.32
N SER A 64 4.28 -4.54 4.57
CA SER A 64 5.64 -5.01 4.88
C SER A 64 5.95 -6.31 4.16
N ASP A 65 5.08 -7.31 4.24
CA ASP A 65 5.28 -8.60 3.56
C ASP A 65 5.41 -8.42 2.03
N PHE A 66 4.61 -7.52 1.45
CA PHE A 66 4.67 -7.18 0.03
C PHE A 66 5.98 -6.48 -0.35
N LEU A 67 6.41 -5.51 0.45
CA LEU A 67 7.64 -4.78 0.19
C LEU A 67 8.86 -5.70 0.34
N ASP A 68 8.91 -6.50 1.41
CA ASP A 68 9.98 -7.48 1.64
C ASP A 68 10.13 -8.48 0.48
N THR A 69 9.03 -8.79 -0.21
CA THR A 69 9.03 -9.75 -1.32
C THR A 69 9.40 -9.10 -2.66
N TYR A 70 9.00 -7.85 -2.91
CA TYR A 70 9.01 -7.24 -4.24
C TYR A 70 9.71 -5.88 -4.30
N GLU A 71 10.49 -5.49 -3.29
CA GLU A 71 11.12 -4.17 -3.20
C GLU A 71 11.93 -3.83 -4.45
N ASP A 72 12.85 -4.70 -4.86
CA ASP A 72 13.73 -4.46 -5.99
C ASP A 72 12.95 -4.25 -7.30
N GLU A 73 11.96 -5.10 -7.57
CA GLU A 73 11.09 -4.98 -8.74
C GLU A 73 10.23 -3.71 -8.68
N LEU A 74 9.72 -3.36 -7.50
CA LEU A 74 8.87 -2.20 -7.28
C LEU A 74 9.66 -0.90 -7.41
N VAL A 75 10.87 -0.83 -6.89
CA VAL A 75 11.79 0.29 -7.05
C VAL A 75 12.18 0.45 -8.52
N SER A 76 12.50 -0.65 -9.21
CA SER A 76 12.79 -0.65 -10.65
C SER A 76 11.60 -0.15 -11.47
N PHE A 77 10.38 -0.59 -11.14
CA PHE A 77 9.13 -0.16 -11.74
C PHE A 77 8.88 1.35 -11.48
N ALA A 78 9.00 1.79 -10.23
CA ALA A 78 8.71 3.16 -9.81
C ALA A 78 9.69 4.23 -10.38
N ARG A 79 10.74 3.83 -11.09
CA ARG A 79 11.63 4.73 -11.84
C ARG A 79 10.95 5.37 -13.05
N HIS A 80 9.87 4.80 -13.54
CA HIS A 80 9.14 5.28 -14.70
C HIS A 80 7.69 5.61 -14.34
N GLU A 81 7.06 6.46 -15.15
CA GLU A 81 5.64 6.74 -15.02
C GLU A 81 4.83 5.64 -15.70
N HIS A 82 3.82 5.14 -14.99
CA HIS A 82 2.94 4.06 -15.44
C HIS A 82 1.51 4.57 -15.47
N LYS A 83 0.75 4.17 -16.51
CA LYS A 83 -0.63 4.63 -16.69
C LYS A 83 -1.57 3.91 -15.74
N GLU A 84 -1.34 2.62 -15.53
CA GLU A 84 -2.14 1.75 -14.69
C GLU A 84 -1.23 0.95 -13.74
N PRO A 85 -0.55 1.61 -12.78
CA PRO A 85 0.55 1.02 -12.02
C PRO A 85 0.17 -0.26 -11.27
N VAL A 86 -1.07 -0.34 -10.75
CA VAL A 86 -1.56 -1.54 -10.07
C VAL A 86 -1.77 -2.70 -11.04
N ARG A 87 -2.32 -2.45 -12.25
CA ARG A 87 -2.50 -3.50 -13.26
C ARG A 87 -1.14 -3.97 -13.77
N GLU A 88 -0.33 -3.03 -14.21
CA GLU A 88 0.99 -3.28 -14.80
C GLU A 88 1.93 -3.97 -13.81
N PHE A 89 1.90 -3.63 -12.52
CA PHE A 89 2.74 -4.30 -11.53
C PHE A 89 2.10 -5.60 -11.03
N CYS A 90 0.96 -5.51 -10.35
CA CYS A 90 0.41 -6.62 -9.57
C CYS A 90 -0.19 -7.75 -10.43
N HIS A 91 -0.63 -7.45 -11.66
CA HIS A 91 -1.30 -8.43 -12.52
C HIS A 91 -0.46 -8.87 -13.71
N GLU A 92 0.46 -8.03 -14.18
CA GLU A 92 1.28 -8.35 -15.37
C GLU A 92 2.72 -8.71 -15.01
N ARG A 93 3.29 -8.16 -13.92
CA ARG A 93 4.70 -8.35 -13.57
C ARG A 93 4.96 -9.41 -12.49
N ILE A 94 4.17 -9.39 -11.41
CA ILE A 94 4.35 -10.29 -10.24
C ILE A 94 3.25 -11.36 -10.10
N SER A 95 2.45 -11.56 -11.17
CA SER A 95 1.35 -12.54 -11.21
C SER A 95 1.82 -13.98 -11.34
#